data_AF-A0A835BCT9-F1
#
_entry.id   AF-A0A835BCT9-F1
#
_cell.length_a   1.000
_cell.length_b   1.000
_cell.length_c   1.000
_cell.angle_alpha   90.00
_cell.angle_beta   90.00
_cell.angle_gamma   90.00
#
_symmetry.space_group_name_H-M   'P 1'
#
loop_
_entity.id
_entity.type
_entity.pdbx_description
1 polymer ?
#
loop_
_entity_poly.entity_id
_entity_poly.type
_entity_poly.pdbx_seq_one_letter_code
_entity_poly.pdbx_strand_id
1 'polypeptide(L)'
;MARGRSAASLLVLALLLLICAGAFSAAGAGKGGSGRNAPPPCRDLATRGECAARGACRWCRGEALDDMCFGASEAWRLPRQVFSCDPSSGAANARK
;
A
#
# COMPACT_ATOMS: atom_id res chain seq x y z
N MET A 1 33.55 16.47 -20.11
CA MET A 1 32.79 15.41 -20.81
C MET A 1 31.30 15.73 -20.73
N ALA A 2 30.82 16.65 -21.55
CA ALA A 2 29.39 16.89 -21.69
C ALA A 2 28.85 15.79 -22.60
N ARG A 3 28.22 14.77 -22.01
CA ARG A 3 27.50 13.75 -22.78
C ARG A 3 26.41 14.46 -23.55
N GLY A 4 26.64 14.67 -24.85
CA GLY A 4 25.68 15.23 -25.77
C GLY A 4 24.37 14.49 -25.56
N ARG A 5 23.36 15.20 -25.05
CA ARG A 5 22.02 14.65 -24.88
C ARG A 5 21.49 14.53 -26.30
N SER A 6 21.74 13.38 -26.94
CA SER A 6 21.23 13.07 -28.28
C SER A 6 19.75 13.42 -28.31
N ALA A 7 19.27 14.02 -29.41
CA ALA A 7 17.86 14.41 -29.54
C ALA A 7 16.91 13.24 -29.22
N ALA A 8 17.33 12.02 -29.55
CA ALA A 8 16.67 10.77 -29.15
C ALA A 8 16.54 10.61 -27.62
N SER A 9 17.58 10.93 -26.84
CA SER A 9 17.52 10.88 -25.37
C SER A 9 16.60 11.95 -24.78
N LEU A 10 16.52 13.13 -25.41
CA LEU A 10 15.56 14.17 -25.01
C LEU A 10 14.12 13.75 -25.34
N LEU A 11 13.90 13.16 -26.51
CA LEU A 11 12.59 12.64 -26.94
C LEU A 11 12.11 11.50 -26.05
N VAL A 12 12.98 10.55 -25.69
CA VAL A 12 12.66 9.46 -24.77
C VAL A 12 12.28 9.99 -23.39
N LEU A 13 13.03 10.97 -22.85
CA LEU A 13 12.72 11.59 -21.56
C LEU A 13 11.37 12.33 -21.60
N ALA A 14 11.07 13.05 -22.69
CA ALA A 14 9.79 13.74 -22.87
C ALA A 14 8.62 12.76 -22.97
N LEU A 15 8.79 11.64 -23.68
CA LEU A 15 7.78 10.59 -23.77
C LEU A 15 7.50 9.96 -22.41
N LEU A 16 8.55 9.69 -21.61
CA LEU A 16 8.44 9.19 -20.24
C LEU A 16 7.64 10.15 -19.33
N LEU A 17 7.89 11.45 -19.42
CA LEU A 17 7.15 12.46 -18.65
C LEU A 17 5.67 12.53 -19.05
N LEU A 18 5.36 12.43 -20.36
CA LEU A 18 3.97 12.37 -20.84
C LEU A 18 3.22 11.13 -20.32
N ILE A 19 3.90 9.97 -20.26
CA ILE A 19 3.32 8.74 -19.73
C ILE A 19 3.02 8.88 -18.23
N CYS A 20 3.94 9.46 -17.44
CA CYS A 20 3.72 9.66 -16.01
C CYS A 20 2.59 10.66 -15.71
N ALA A 21 2.40 11.69 -16.54
CA ALA A 21 1.32 12.67 -16.34
C ALA A 21 -0.08 12.09 -16.63
N GLY A 22 -0.18 11.01 -17.41
CA GLY A 22 -1.44 10.38 -17.83
C GLY A 22 -2.14 9.50 -16.78
N ALA A 23 -1.54 9.28 -15.61
CA ALA A 23 -2.10 8.41 -14.56
C ALA A 23 -2.35 9.11 -13.21
N PHE A 24 -2.40 10.45 -13.19
CA PHE A 24 -2.88 11.20 -12.02
C PHE A 24 -4.35 11.55 -12.18
N SER A 25 -5.21 10.54 -12.36
CA SER A 25 -6.63 10.70 -12.04
C SER A 25 -6.73 10.84 -10.52
N ALA A 26 -7.07 12.05 -10.08
CA ALA A 26 -7.42 12.37 -8.71
C ALA A 26 -8.48 11.38 -8.19
N ALA A 27 -8.05 10.42 -7.36
CA ALA A 27 -8.98 9.73 -6.48
C ALA A 27 -9.47 10.77 -5.46
N GLY A 28 -10.78 11.04 -5.53
CA GLY A 28 -11.42 12.15 -4.85
C GLY A 28 -11.21 12.17 -3.34
N ALA A 29 -11.33 13.38 -2.83
CA ALA A 29 -11.55 13.65 -1.41
C ALA A 29 -12.76 12.87 -0.88
N GLY A 30 -12.51 11.79 -0.16
CA GLY A 30 -13.46 11.21 0.78
C GLY A 30 -13.39 11.96 2.11
N LYS A 31 -13.92 13.19 2.19
CA LYS A 31 -14.15 13.86 3.49
C LYS A 31 -15.40 13.27 4.12
N GLY A 32 -15.29 12.05 4.63
CA GLY A 32 -16.33 11.39 5.43
C GLY A 32 -16.30 11.90 6.86
N GLY A 33 -16.92 13.05 7.12
CA GLY A 33 -17.25 13.47 8.48
C GLY A 33 -18.42 12.67 9.01
N SER A 34 -18.23 11.93 10.11
CA SER A 34 -19.28 11.63 11.08
C SER A 34 -18.64 11.12 12.35
N GLY A 35 -18.69 11.95 13.39
CA GLY A 35 -18.36 11.52 14.74
C GLY A 35 -19.18 10.28 15.13
N ARG A 36 -18.46 9.28 15.66
CA ARG A 36 -18.84 8.32 16.69
C ARG A 36 -17.63 7.42 16.91
N ASN A 37 -17.44 6.98 18.15
CA ASN A 37 -16.33 6.22 18.75
C ASN A 37 -15.93 4.88 18.05
N ALA A 38 -15.92 4.82 16.72
CA ALA A 38 -15.56 3.66 15.94
C ALA A 38 -14.03 3.59 15.83
N PRO A 39 -13.43 2.41 15.99
CA PRO A 39 -12.01 2.25 15.76
C PRO A 39 -11.67 2.60 14.30
N PRO A 40 -10.49 3.18 14.03
CA PRO A 40 -10.08 3.60 12.68
C PRO A 40 -10.16 2.41 11.71
N PRO A 41 -10.26 2.58 10.39
CA PRO A 41 -10.16 1.45 9.45
C PRO A 41 -8.79 0.75 9.54
N CYS A 42 -8.69 -0.52 9.14
CA CYS A 42 -7.42 -1.27 9.22
C CYS A 42 -6.29 -0.59 8.43
N ARG A 43 -6.62 0.00 7.27
CA ARG A 43 -5.65 0.67 6.38
C ARG A 43 -4.96 1.89 7.00
N ASP A 44 -5.54 2.48 8.04
CA ASP A 44 -4.94 3.63 8.74
C ASP A 44 -3.91 3.18 9.79
N LEU A 45 -3.80 1.87 10.05
CA LEU A 45 -2.84 1.31 11.00
C LEU A 45 -1.51 1.06 10.31
N ALA A 46 -0.58 1.98 10.52
CA ALA A 46 0.74 1.94 9.91
C ALA A 46 1.72 0.99 10.63
N THR A 47 1.37 0.48 11.81
CA THR A 47 2.25 -0.42 12.58
C THR A 47 1.68 -1.82 12.67
N ARG A 48 2.59 -2.82 12.60
CA ARG A 48 2.24 -4.23 12.81
C ARG A 48 1.57 -4.46 14.16
N GLY A 49 2.02 -3.77 15.20
CA GLY A 49 1.48 -3.91 16.56
C GLY A 49 0.02 -3.47 16.65
N GLU A 50 -0.31 -2.29 16.14
CA GLU A 50 -1.69 -1.79 16.15
C GLU A 50 -2.60 -2.63 15.25
N CYS A 51 -2.08 -3.04 14.08
CA CYS A 51 -2.81 -3.94 13.18
C CYS A 51 -3.10 -5.30 13.84
N ALA A 52 -2.09 -5.86 14.50
CA ALA A 52 -2.19 -7.13 15.20
C ALA A 52 -3.01 -7.03 16.51
N ALA A 53 -3.23 -5.85 17.07
CA ALA A 53 -4.15 -5.69 18.20
C ALA A 53 -5.62 -5.88 17.78
N ARG A 54 -5.92 -5.88 16.48
CA ARG A 54 -7.29 -5.94 15.96
C ARG A 54 -7.56 -7.26 15.28
N GLY A 55 -8.40 -8.08 15.90
CA GLY A 55 -8.77 -9.40 15.37
C GLY A 55 -9.41 -9.38 13.97
N ALA A 56 -9.98 -8.24 13.54
CA ALA A 56 -10.54 -8.06 12.20
C ALA A 56 -9.50 -7.65 11.12
N CYS A 57 -8.29 -7.30 11.53
CA CYS A 57 -7.22 -6.85 10.64
C CYS A 57 -6.11 -7.90 10.46
N ARG A 58 -5.36 -7.79 9.38
CA ARG A 58 -4.24 -8.67 9.02
C ARG A 58 -3.08 -7.80 8.56
N TRP A 59 -1.92 -8.01 9.18
CA TRP A 59 -0.69 -7.40 8.68
C TRP A 59 -0.22 -8.21 7.48
N CYS A 60 -0.01 -7.56 6.35
CA CYS A 60 0.49 -8.19 5.13
C CYS A 60 1.79 -7.55 4.69
N ARG A 61 2.80 -8.40 4.52
CA ARG A 61 4.12 -8.05 4.00
C ARG A 61 4.11 -8.11 2.49
N GLY A 62 4.51 -7.05 1.81
CA GLY A 62 4.68 -7.02 0.36
C GLY A 62 6.14 -7.30 -0.03
N GLU A 63 6.37 -8.01 -1.13
CA GLU A 63 7.74 -8.15 -1.67
C GLU A 63 8.17 -6.93 -2.50
N ALA A 64 7.21 -6.30 -3.18
CA ALA A 64 7.43 -5.15 -4.06
C ALA A 64 6.78 -3.85 -3.55
N LEU A 65 6.04 -3.93 -2.45
CA LEU A 65 5.28 -2.84 -1.84
C LEU A 65 5.52 -2.84 -0.34
N ASP A 66 5.27 -1.71 0.31
CA ASP A 66 5.39 -1.58 1.76
C ASP A 66 4.42 -2.52 2.50
N ASP A 67 4.82 -2.87 3.71
CA ASP A 67 3.98 -3.64 4.62
C ASP A 67 2.77 -2.80 5.03
N MET A 68 1.57 -3.41 4.95
CA MET A 68 0.32 -2.71 5.19
C MET A 68 -0.66 -3.56 5.98
N CYS A 69 -1.55 -2.89 6.70
CA CYS A 69 -2.63 -3.50 7.43
C CYS A 69 -3.92 -3.53 6.59
N PHE A 70 -4.44 -4.74 6.37
CA PHE A 70 -5.65 -4.98 5.58
C PHE A 70 -6.78 -5.54 6.45
N GLY A 71 -8.02 -5.33 6.04
CA GLY A 71 -9.15 -6.07 6.62
C GLY A 71 -9.05 -7.56 6.29
N ALA A 72 -9.60 -8.43 7.12
CA ALA A 72 -9.52 -9.88 6.91
C ALA A 72 -9.95 -10.32 5.50
N SER A 73 -11.10 -9.82 5.01
CA SER A 73 -11.60 -10.17 3.67
C SER A 73 -10.74 -9.60 2.53
N GLU A 74 -10.11 -8.45 2.75
CA GLU A 74 -9.20 -7.83 1.78
C GLU A 74 -7.90 -8.63 1.69
N ALA A 75 -7.29 -8.95 2.83
CA ALA A 75 -6.09 -9.78 2.93
C ALA A 75 -6.26 -11.15 2.25
N TRP A 76 -7.44 -11.77 2.35
CA TRP A 76 -7.74 -13.03 1.66
C TRP A 76 -7.74 -12.94 0.13
N ARG A 77 -8.01 -11.75 -0.43
CA ARG A 77 -8.03 -11.52 -1.88
C ARG A 77 -6.68 -11.09 -2.45
N LEU A 78 -5.70 -10.80 -1.59
CA LEU A 78 -4.37 -10.38 -2.04
C LEU A 78 -3.65 -11.55 -2.74
N PRO A 79 -2.98 -11.31 -3.88
CA PRO A 79 -2.18 -12.34 -4.56
C PRO A 79 -1.07 -12.85 -3.65
N ARG A 80 -1.10 -14.14 -3.32
CA ARG A 80 -0.13 -14.79 -2.42
C ARG A 80 1.31 -14.78 -2.96
N GLN A 81 1.49 -14.47 -4.23
CA GLN A 81 2.80 -14.34 -4.86
C GLN A 81 3.52 -13.06 -4.45
N VAL A 82 2.76 -11.99 -4.12
CA VAL A 82 3.32 -10.67 -3.83
C VAL A 82 3.14 -10.29 -2.36
N PHE A 83 2.12 -10.87 -1.71
CA PHE A 83 1.78 -10.56 -0.33
C PHE A 83 1.76 -11.81 0.55
N SER A 84 2.37 -11.68 1.73
CA SER A 84 2.33 -12.68 2.79
C SER A 84 1.69 -12.08 4.03
N CYS A 85 0.50 -12.57 4.39
CA CYS A 85 -0.29 -12.03 5.50
C CYS A 85 -0.19 -12.90 6.77
N ASP A 86 -0.07 -12.26 7.92
CA ASP A 86 -0.08 -12.93 9.22
C ASP A 86 -1.46 -13.58 9.48
N PRO A 87 -1.52 -14.82 9.98
CA PRO A 87 -2.76 -15.44 10.40
C PRO A 87 -3.31 -14.73 11.63
N SER A 88 -4.42 -14.03 11.45
CA SER A 88 -5.27 -13.42 12.49
C SER A 88 -4.60 -13.09 13.82
N SER A 89 -3.64 -12.17 13.84
CA SER A 89 -3.26 -11.31 14.98
C SER A 89 -2.82 -11.98 16.32
N GLY A 90 -3.32 -13.16 16.69
CA GLY A 90 -2.93 -13.93 17.87
C GLY A 90 -1.91 -15.04 17.62
N ALA A 91 -1.55 -15.32 16.36
CA ALA A 91 -0.56 -16.35 16.03
C ALA A 91 0.85 -15.80 15.71
N ALA A 92 0.98 -14.49 15.53
CA ALA A 92 2.22 -13.82 15.11
C ALA A 92 3.26 -13.63 16.24
N ASN A 93 2.87 -13.82 17.52
CA ASN A 93 3.75 -13.64 18.69
C ASN A 93 4.48 -14.94 19.12
N ALA A 94 4.40 -16.01 18.32
CA ALA A 94 4.96 -17.32 18.68
C ALA A 94 6.33 -17.65 18.05
N ARG A 95 6.97 -16.71 17.33
CA ARG A 95 8.31 -16.91 16.76
C ARG A 95 9.27 -15.85 17.31
N LYS A 96 9.60 -16.01 18.60
CA LYS A 96 10.80 -15.44 19.19
C LYS A 96 11.99 -16.34 18.85
#